data_AF-E1KPZ8-F1
#
_entry.id   AF-E1KPZ8-F1
#
_cell.length_a   1.000
_cell.length_b   1.000
_cell.length_c   1.000
_cell.angle_alpha   90.00
_cell.angle_beta   90.00
_cell.angle_gamma   90.00
#
_symmetry.space_group_name_H-M   'P 1'
#
loop_
_entity.id
_entity.type
_entity.pdbx_description
1 polymer ?
#
loop_
_entity_poly.entity_id
_entity_poly.type
_entity_poly.pdbx_seq_one_letter_code
_entity_poly.pdbx_strand_id
1 'polypeptide(L)'
;MAQLGSYLCTKKIRMTLKELLNKVEFDDVAPYIVQHYHDMAKCLSGFKEAFDGMRNTIPSNLDGEQVKVELCIEDGKEPCLAAYHSDNADWETVVGREVVIDTNVTAPLEEIAAVILFDATFWGFTPEDREETFDEWQEDRTPPTNGNPYRLKWWHLTQCEHDSKCRKEDIGTRTYTWVGDTPFTEKRMNRAKRKRAYRWDKRIDQLERLANRWDLLQQIKRSAPNIDLSLFEGLLFKAARCEVSRREDYSVDGIGLPYIYELMTKYDRHFSKEADITLLWVQSTNIEKDVMNDICRMISHPLIVHQARQKRVRLTIIQLFE
;
A
#
# COMPACT_ATOMS: atom_id res chain seq x y z
N MET A 1 29.11 -53.28 -20.55
CA MET A 1 29.11 -52.18 -21.56
C MET A 1 27.65 -51.84 -21.83
N ALA A 2 27.11 -50.66 -21.62
CA ALA A 2 27.62 -49.36 -21.21
C ALA A 2 26.50 -48.63 -20.42
N GLN A 3 26.92 -47.84 -19.44
CA GLN A 3 26.14 -46.77 -18.78
C GLN A 3 25.94 -45.56 -19.72
N LEU A 4 25.10 -44.63 -19.25
CA LEU A 4 24.89 -43.22 -19.63
C LEU A 4 23.62 -43.00 -20.47
N GLY A 5 22.70 -42.09 -20.18
CA GLY A 5 22.58 -40.97 -19.22
C GLY A 5 21.17 -40.39 -19.45
N SER A 6 20.57 -39.47 -18.70
CA SER A 6 21.01 -38.57 -17.66
C SER A 6 19.76 -38.25 -16.83
N TYR A 7 19.81 -38.47 -15.51
CA TYR A 7 18.89 -37.77 -14.63
C TYR A 7 19.33 -36.31 -14.62
N LEU A 8 18.70 -35.47 -15.44
CA LEU A 8 18.71 -34.03 -15.24
C LEU A 8 17.90 -33.77 -13.96
N CYS A 9 18.53 -33.98 -12.81
CA CYS A 9 18.07 -33.38 -11.58
C CYS A 9 18.39 -31.89 -11.70
N THR A 10 17.53 -31.16 -12.41
CA THR A 10 17.54 -29.70 -12.46
C THR A 10 17.43 -29.22 -11.03
N LYS A 11 18.56 -28.74 -10.51
CA LYS A 11 18.72 -28.34 -9.12
C LYS A 11 17.77 -27.17 -8.87
N LYS A 12 16.62 -27.44 -8.24
CA LYS A 12 15.77 -26.39 -7.68
C LYS A 12 16.67 -25.54 -6.81
N ILE A 13 16.84 -24.27 -7.16
CA ILE A 13 17.52 -23.30 -6.29
C ILE A 13 16.63 -23.21 -5.06
N ARG A 14 17.21 -23.52 -3.90
CA ARG A 14 16.56 -23.50 -2.60
C ARG A 14 17.33 -22.52 -1.74
N MET A 15 16.72 -21.38 -1.48
CA MET A 15 17.18 -20.40 -0.53
C MET A 15 15.95 -19.80 0.16
N THR A 16 16.10 -19.27 1.35
CA THR A 16 15.00 -18.53 1.98
C THR A 16 14.78 -17.19 1.27
N LEU A 17 13.59 -16.60 1.41
CA LEU A 17 13.36 -15.25 0.88
C LEU A 17 14.32 -14.25 1.53
N LYS A 18 14.61 -14.37 2.82
CA LYS A 18 15.63 -13.54 3.49
C LYS A 18 17.01 -13.68 2.85
N GLU A 19 17.43 -14.89 2.49
CA GLU A 19 18.71 -15.10 1.79
C GLU A 19 18.71 -14.49 0.38
N LEU A 20 17.58 -14.55 -0.34
CA LEU A 20 17.42 -13.91 -1.64
C LEU A 20 17.57 -12.39 -1.54
N LEU A 21 16.83 -11.75 -0.62
CA LEU A 21 16.87 -10.30 -0.41
C LEU A 21 18.26 -9.81 0.04
N ASN A 22 19.05 -10.66 0.71
CA ASN A 22 20.42 -10.33 1.10
C ASN A 22 21.45 -10.47 -0.03
N LYS A 23 21.10 -11.10 -1.16
CA LYS A 23 22.00 -11.32 -2.31
C LYS A 23 21.85 -10.27 -3.41
N VAL A 24 20.78 -9.47 -3.36
CA VAL A 24 20.46 -8.45 -4.36
C VAL A 24 20.38 -7.09 -3.71
N GLU A 25 20.56 -6.03 -4.49
CA GLU A 25 20.32 -4.65 -4.05
C GLU A 25 19.09 -4.08 -4.73
N PHE A 26 18.34 -3.23 -4.03
CA PHE A 26 17.06 -2.74 -4.54
C PHE A 26 17.18 -1.94 -5.84
N ASP A 27 18.31 -1.25 -6.04
CA ASP A 27 18.58 -0.52 -7.28
C ASP A 27 18.58 -1.40 -8.53
N ASP A 28 18.99 -2.66 -8.37
CA ASP A 28 19.00 -3.63 -9.47
C ASP A 28 17.65 -4.34 -9.62
N VAL A 29 16.84 -4.37 -8.55
CA VAL A 29 15.47 -4.95 -8.53
C VAL A 29 14.45 -3.98 -9.13
N ALA A 30 14.54 -2.68 -8.82
CA ALA A 30 13.56 -1.67 -9.20
C ALA A 30 13.27 -1.59 -10.72
N PRO A 31 14.25 -1.70 -11.63
CA PRO A 31 14.00 -1.73 -13.07
C PRO A 31 13.08 -2.89 -13.49
N TYR A 32 13.22 -4.07 -12.88
CA TYR A 32 12.38 -5.22 -13.19
C TYR A 32 10.94 -5.04 -12.70
N ILE A 33 10.73 -4.38 -11.55
CA ILE A 33 9.38 -4.00 -11.08
C ILE A 33 8.70 -3.11 -12.14
N VAL A 34 9.41 -2.09 -12.63
CA VAL A 34 8.87 -1.20 -13.67
C VAL A 34 8.67 -1.91 -15.00
N GLN A 35 9.53 -2.86 -15.35
CA GLN A 35 9.42 -3.63 -16.59
C GLN A 35 8.17 -4.51 -16.60
N HIS A 36 7.91 -5.26 -15.52
CA HIS A 36 6.75 -6.15 -15.41
C HIS A 36 5.47 -5.39 -15.11
N TYR A 37 5.56 -4.32 -14.32
CA TYR A 37 4.43 -3.58 -13.79
C TYR A 37 4.63 -2.08 -14.02
N HIS A 38 4.48 -1.63 -15.28
CA HIS A 38 4.71 -0.24 -15.68
C HIS A 38 3.98 0.80 -14.79
N ASP A 39 2.73 0.50 -14.40
CA ASP A 39 1.91 1.39 -13.55
C ASP A 39 2.44 1.53 -12.11
N MET A 40 3.36 0.64 -11.71
CA MET A 40 3.97 0.61 -10.38
C MET A 40 5.25 1.43 -10.29
N ALA A 41 5.72 2.05 -11.39
CA ALA A 41 6.88 2.96 -11.37
C ALA A 41 6.73 4.14 -10.41
N LYS A 42 5.49 4.47 -10.08
CA LYS A 42 5.14 5.52 -9.14
C LYS A 42 5.25 5.06 -7.67
N CYS A 43 5.21 3.75 -7.41
CA CYS A 43 5.17 3.15 -6.07
C CYS A 43 6.54 2.62 -5.60
N LEU A 44 7.65 2.92 -6.31
CA LEU A 44 8.96 2.34 -6.01
C LEU A 44 9.45 2.60 -4.58
N SER A 45 9.08 3.73 -3.97
CA SER A 45 9.40 3.99 -2.56
C SER A 45 8.79 2.93 -1.62
N GLY A 46 7.54 2.54 -1.87
CA GLY A 46 6.84 1.52 -1.07
C GLY A 46 7.48 0.14 -1.26
N PHE A 47 7.89 -0.18 -2.49
CA PHE A 47 8.66 -1.40 -2.74
C PHE A 47 10.01 -1.39 -2.02
N LYS A 48 10.69 -0.25 -1.94
CA LYS A 48 11.94 -0.11 -1.19
C LYS A 48 11.71 -0.30 0.31
N GLU A 49 10.67 0.29 0.87
CA GLU A 49 10.28 0.10 2.28
C GLU A 49 9.98 -1.37 2.58
N ALA A 50 9.21 -2.05 1.72
CA ALA A 50 8.92 -3.46 1.86
C ALA A 50 10.19 -4.32 1.75
N PHE A 51 11.07 -4.02 0.78
CA PHE A 51 12.32 -4.72 0.57
C PHE A 51 13.24 -4.63 1.79
N ASP A 52 13.52 -3.41 2.27
CA ASP A 52 14.38 -3.21 3.44
C ASP A 52 13.75 -3.76 4.71
N GLY A 53 12.44 -3.57 4.87
CA GLY A 53 11.67 -4.10 5.98
C GLY A 53 11.80 -5.61 6.06
N MET A 54 11.47 -6.32 4.98
CA MET A 54 11.59 -7.78 4.91
C MET A 54 13.04 -8.27 5.05
N ARG A 55 14.01 -7.61 4.42
CA ARG A 55 15.44 -7.96 4.56
C ARG A 55 15.89 -7.91 6.02
N ASN A 56 15.39 -6.93 6.77
CA ASN A 56 15.77 -6.67 8.16
C ASN A 56 14.93 -7.45 9.18
N THR A 57 13.74 -7.92 8.82
CA THR A 57 12.87 -8.72 9.68
C THR A 57 13.50 -10.07 10.06
N ILE A 58 13.47 -10.41 11.35
CA ILE A 58 13.93 -11.71 11.85
C ILE A 58 12.81 -12.73 11.61
N PRO A 59 13.06 -13.85 10.90
CA PRO A 59 12.05 -14.87 10.69
C PRO A 59 11.67 -15.50 12.04
N SER A 60 10.37 -15.57 12.36
CA SER A 60 9.92 -16.07 13.67
C SER A 60 8.73 -17.03 13.65
N ASN A 61 8.13 -17.32 12.49
CA ASN A 61 6.98 -18.21 12.38
C ASN A 61 7.08 -19.07 11.10
N LEU A 62 7.70 -20.24 11.17
CA LEU A 62 7.78 -21.14 10.01
C LEU A 62 6.48 -21.96 9.90
N ASP A 63 5.65 -21.63 8.91
CA ASP A 63 4.39 -22.31 8.62
C ASP A 63 4.54 -23.52 7.68
N GLY A 64 5.74 -23.74 7.15
CA GLY A 64 6.04 -24.82 6.21
C GLY A 64 5.58 -24.55 4.77
N GLU A 65 5.06 -23.35 4.48
CA GLU A 65 4.77 -22.93 3.11
C GLU A 65 6.04 -22.50 2.37
N GLN A 66 5.95 -22.43 1.04
CA GLN A 66 7.04 -22.08 0.15
C GLN A 66 6.59 -20.94 -0.76
N VAL A 67 7.47 -19.97 -0.98
CA VAL A 67 7.28 -18.97 -2.03
C VAL A 67 7.63 -19.64 -3.36
N LYS A 68 6.67 -19.68 -4.28
CA LYS A 68 6.87 -20.31 -5.59
C LYS A 68 7.06 -19.24 -6.66
N VAL A 69 7.98 -19.47 -7.58
CA VAL A 69 8.20 -18.60 -8.74
C VAL A 69 8.16 -19.46 -10.00
N GLU A 70 7.25 -19.13 -10.90
CA GLU A 70 6.98 -19.89 -12.13
C GLU A 70 6.57 -18.99 -13.29
N LEU A 71 6.57 -19.54 -14.51
CA LEU A 71 6.07 -18.87 -15.70
C LEU A 71 4.57 -19.15 -15.86
N CYS A 72 3.75 -18.12 -15.72
CA CYS A 72 2.33 -18.16 -16.03
C CYS A 72 2.11 -18.10 -17.54
N ILE A 73 1.40 -19.09 -18.07
CA ILE A 73 1.01 -19.14 -19.48
C ILE A 73 -0.52 -19.03 -19.53
N GLU A 74 -1.02 -17.86 -19.90
CA GLU A 74 -2.44 -17.64 -20.16
C GLU A 74 -2.72 -17.65 -21.67
N ASP A 75 -3.82 -18.28 -22.09
CA ASP A 75 -4.20 -18.36 -23.50
C ASP A 75 -4.29 -16.96 -24.15
N GLY A 76 -3.47 -16.75 -25.18
CA GLY A 76 -3.44 -15.50 -25.95
C GLY A 76 -2.60 -14.38 -25.33
N LYS A 77 -1.86 -14.65 -24.25
CA LYS A 77 -0.87 -13.72 -23.67
C LYS A 77 0.53 -14.30 -23.72
N GLU A 78 1.52 -13.42 -23.75
CA GLU A 78 2.92 -13.84 -23.60
C GLU A 78 3.14 -14.41 -22.19
N PRO A 79 3.93 -15.48 -22.04
CA PRO A 79 4.26 -16.01 -20.73
C PRO A 79 4.87 -14.94 -19.83
N CYS A 80 4.38 -14.82 -18.60
CA CYS A 80 4.90 -13.87 -17.62
C CYS A 80 5.42 -14.58 -16.37
N LEU A 81 6.42 -13.99 -15.73
CA LEU A 81 6.95 -14.50 -14.47
C LEU A 81 6.03 -14.07 -13.32
N ALA A 82 5.64 -14.99 -12.46
CA ALA A 82 4.84 -14.69 -11.28
C ALA A 82 5.38 -15.38 -10.03
N ALA A 83 5.12 -14.76 -8.89
CA ALA A 83 5.34 -15.33 -7.58
C ALA A 83 4.01 -15.66 -6.91
N TYR A 84 4.03 -16.63 -6.00
CA TYR A 84 2.88 -17.05 -5.23
C TYR A 84 3.26 -17.30 -3.77
N HIS A 85 2.26 -17.14 -2.90
CA HIS A 85 2.38 -17.40 -1.47
C HIS A 85 3.44 -16.50 -0.80
N SER A 86 3.52 -15.24 -1.19
CA SER A 86 4.24 -14.23 -0.41
C SER A 86 3.32 -13.14 0.13
N ASP A 87 2.08 -13.07 -0.35
CA ASP A 87 1.04 -12.12 0.05
C ASP A 87 0.18 -12.56 1.27
N ASN A 88 0.22 -13.85 1.62
CA ASN A 88 -0.76 -14.46 2.52
C ASN A 88 -0.33 -14.52 4.01
N ALA A 89 0.81 -13.96 4.38
CA ALA A 89 1.30 -13.94 5.76
C ALA A 89 2.06 -12.64 6.10
N ASP A 90 2.42 -12.48 7.38
CA ASP A 90 3.27 -11.39 7.86
C ASP A 90 4.73 -11.56 7.42
N TRP A 91 5.51 -10.48 7.48
CA TRP A 91 6.90 -10.51 7.04
C TRP A 91 7.73 -11.54 7.82
N GLU A 92 7.51 -11.66 9.13
CA GLU A 92 8.16 -12.60 10.02
C GLU A 92 7.99 -14.07 9.60
N THR A 93 6.88 -14.39 8.93
CA THR A 93 6.63 -15.71 8.33
C THR A 93 7.24 -15.78 6.93
N VAL A 94 6.87 -14.86 6.04
CA VAL A 94 7.18 -14.94 4.60
C VAL A 94 8.69 -14.92 4.35
N VAL A 95 9.47 -14.14 5.10
CA VAL A 95 10.93 -14.06 4.91
C VAL A 95 11.66 -15.36 5.28
N GLY A 96 11.04 -16.20 6.12
CA GLY A 96 11.54 -17.52 6.50
C GLY A 96 11.20 -18.63 5.52
N ARG A 97 10.28 -18.40 4.58
CA ARG A 97 9.85 -19.41 3.60
C ARG A 97 10.95 -19.71 2.59
N GLU A 98 11.02 -20.97 2.18
CA GLU A 98 11.89 -21.42 1.09
C GLU A 98 11.34 -20.90 -0.24
N VAL A 99 12.19 -20.24 -1.01
CA VAL A 99 11.91 -19.82 -2.39
C VAL A 99 12.20 -20.98 -3.32
N VAL A 100 11.17 -21.43 -4.03
CA VAL A 100 11.23 -22.51 -5.00
C VAL A 100 11.00 -21.94 -6.40
N ILE A 101 12.09 -21.88 -7.17
CA ILE A 101 12.08 -21.42 -8.56
C ILE A 101 11.88 -22.62 -9.47
N ASP A 102 10.90 -22.54 -10.38
CA ASP A 102 10.65 -23.61 -11.36
C ASP A 102 11.80 -23.72 -12.38
N THR A 103 11.96 -24.91 -12.92
CA THR A 103 13.09 -25.35 -13.76
C THR A 103 13.15 -24.65 -15.12
N ASN A 104 12.03 -24.10 -15.57
CA ASN A 104 11.89 -23.33 -16.81
C ASN A 104 12.18 -21.83 -16.62
N VAL A 105 12.35 -21.36 -15.39
CA VAL A 105 12.68 -19.96 -15.10
C VAL A 105 14.17 -19.73 -15.28
N THR A 106 14.53 -18.79 -16.17
CA THR A 106 15.92 -18.39 -16.44
C THR A 106 16.21 -16.94 -16.01
N ALA A 107 15.27 -16.33 -15.30
CA ALA A 107 15.36 -14.96 -14.80
C ALA A 107 16.49 -14.80 -13.76
N PRO A 108 17.18 -13.64 -13.74
CA PRO A 108 18.16 -13.31 -12.71
C PRO A 108 17.49 -13.11 -11.33
N LEU A 109 18.28 -13.14 -10.26
CA LEU A 109 17.75 -13.09 -8.88
C LEU A 109 17.01 -11.79 -8.59
N GLU A 110 17.43 -10.70 -9.22
CA GLU A 110 16.84 -9.38 -9.09
C GLU A 110 15.42 -9.34 -9.66
N GLU A 111 15.19 -9.99 -10.80
CA GLU A 111 13.87 -10.12 -11.42
C GLU A 111 12.96 -11.05 -10.59
N ILE A 112 13.51 -12.14 -10.05
CA ILE A 112 12.79 -13.04 -9.14
C ILE A 112 12.38 -12.28 -7.87
N ALA A 113 13.28 -11.48 -7.29
CA ALA A 113 12.96 -10.63 -6.14
C ALA A 113 11.87 -9.61 -6.49
N ALA A 114 11.89 -9.01 -7.67
CA ALA A 114 10.88 -8.05 -8.12
C ALA A 114 9.46 -8.65 -8.14
N VAL A 115 9.28 -9.84 -8.72
CA VAL A 115 7.96 -10.49 -8.77
C VAL A 115 7.49 -10.96 -7.40
N ILE A 116 8.40 -11.41 -6.54
CA ILE A 116 8.05 -11.77 -5.15
C ILE A 116 7.63 -10.53 -4.36
N LEU A 117 8.36 -9.41 -4.49
CA LEU A 117 7.96 -8.16 -3.82
C LEU A 117 6.59 -7.69 -4.28
N PHE A 118 6.28 -7.81 -5.57
CA PHE A 118 4.97 -7.48 -6.11
C PHE A 118 3.85 -8.29 -5.45
N ASP A 119 4.01 -9.62 -5.39
CA ASP A 119 3.05 -10.48 -4.70
C ASP A 119 2.97 -10.14 -3.20
N ALA A 120 4.11 -10.06 -2.50
CA ALA A 120 4.17 -9.77 -1.06
C ALA A 120 3.53 -8.43 -0.65
N THR A 121 3.51 -7.44 -1.55
CA THR A 121 2.97 -6.10 -1.29
C THR A 121 1.55 -5.91 -1.82
N PHE A 122 0.90 -6.97 -2.28
CA PHE A 122 -0.47 -6.91 -2.84
C PHE A 122 -1.48 -6.26 -1.88
N TRP A 123 -1.35 -6.54 -0.58
CA TRP A 123 -2.24 -6.01 0.46
C TRP A 123 -1.70 -4.74 1.12
N GLY A 124 -0.56 -4.21 0.69
CA GLY A 124 0.10 -3.04 1.30
C GLY A 124 1.62 -3.16 1.32
N PHE A 125 2.31 -2.02 1.30
CA PHE A 125 3.78 -1.97 1.30
C PHE A 125 4.39 -2.16 2.69
N THR A 126 3.62 -1.92 3.74
CA THR A 126 4.04 -2.05 5.13
C THR A 126 3.04 -2.89 5.93
N PRO A 127 3.40 -3.42 7.11
CA PRO A 127 2.45 -4.15 7.96
C PRO A 127 1.23 -3.32 8.35
N GLU A 128 1.40 -2.01 8.54
CA GLU A 128 0.29 -1.10 8.86
C GLU A 128 -0.63 -0.89 7.65
N ASP A 129 -0.09 -0.72 6.44
CA ASP A 129 -0.93 -0.64 5.22
C ASP A 129 -1.72 -1.93 4.99
N ARG A 130 -1.10 -3.07 5.32
CA ARG A 130 -1.74 -4.38 5.29
C ARG A 130 -2.91 -4.46 6.27
N GLU A 131 -2.69 -4.09 7.53
CA GLU A 131 -3.74 -4.04 8.55
C GLU A 131 -4.87 -3.09 8.15
N GLU A 132 -4.56 -1.87 7.67
CA GLU A 132 -5.55 -0.90 7.18
C GLU A 132 -6.41 -1.53 6.05
N THR A 133 -5.78 -2.22 5.11
CA THR A 133 -6.50 -2.92 4.03
C THR A 133 -7.40 -4.01 4.59
N PHE A 134 -6.93 -4.86 5.51
CA PHE A 134 -7.79 -5.89 6.11
C PHE A 134 -8.93 -5.34 6.96
N ASP A 135 -8.70 -4.23 7.66
CA ASP A 135 -9.74 -3.55 8.44
C ASP A 135 -10.82 -2.99 7.51
N GLU A 136 -10.44 -2.31 6.43
CA GLU A 136 -11.38 -1.83 5.40
C GLU A 136 -12.22 -2.99 4.82
N TRP A 137 -11.59 -4.14 4.57
CA TRP A 137 -12.29 -5.33 4.09
C TRP A 137 -13.26 -5.94 5.13
N GLN A 138 -13.03 -5.69 6.43
CA GLN A 138 -13.87 -6.18 7.52
C GLN A 138 -14.94 -5.17 8.00
N GLU A 139 -14.81 -3.87 7.68
CA GLU A 139 -15.63 -2.76 8.19
C GLU A 139 -17.13 -2.80 7.81
N ASP A 140 -17.58 -3.80 7.06
CA ASP A 140 -18.93 -3.86 6.50
C ASP A 140 -20.01 -4.52 7.39
N ARG A 141 -19.70 -4.90 8.63
CA ARG A 141 -20.69 -5.58 9.50
C ARG A 141 -21.33 -4.70 10.57
N THR A 142 -20.65 -3.67 11.06
CA THR A 142 -21.12 -2.88 12.21
C THR A 142 -21.08 -1.38 11.92
N PRO A 143 -22.01 -0.60 12.49
CA PRO A 143 -21.92 0.84 12.44
C PRO A 143 -20.58 1.30 13.04
N PRO A 144 -19.90 2.28 12.42
CA PRO A 144 -18.64 2.80 12.96
C PRO A 144 -18.88 3.40 14.34
N THR A 145 -18.05 3.02 15.30
CA THR A 145 -18.14 3.46 16.71
C THR A 145 -17.15 4.57 17.05
N ASN A 146 -16.27 4.93 16.12
CA ASN A 146 -15.16 5.88 16.32
C ASN A 146 -15.58 7.36 16.46
N GLY A 147 -16.88 7.66 16.44
CA GLY A 147 -17.43 9.00 16.58
C GLY A 147 -17.38 9.85 15.31
N ASN A 148 -16.92 9.31 14.18
CA ASN A 148 -16.85 10.03 12.91
C ASN A 148 -18.26 10.23 12.31
N PRO A 149 -18.79 11.47 12.27
CA PRO A 149 -20.15 11.71 11.81
C PRO A 149 -20.31 11.49 10.29
N TYR A 150 -19.22 11.57 9.52
CA TYR A 150 -19.24 11.36 8.08
C TYR A 150 -19.22 9.87 7.75
N ARG A 151 -18.37 9.08 8.44
CA ARG A 151 -18.33 7.62 8.31
C ARG A 151 -19.67 6.99 8.68
N LEU A 152 -20.31 7.46 9.76
CA LEU A 152 -21.64 6.98 10.15
C LEU A 152 -22.71 7.27 9.10
N LYS A 153 -22.71 8.49 8.53
CA LYS A 153 -23.62 8.84 7.42
C LYS A 153 -23.34 8.03 6.16
N TRP A 154 -22.07 7.82 5.82
CA TRP A 154 -21.66 6.97 4.71
C TRP A 154 -22.19 5.54 4.91
N TRP A 155 -21.94 4.97 6.09
CA TRP A 155 -22.37 3.62 6.45
C TRP A 155 -23.89 3.44 6.33
N HIS A 156 -24.69 4.41 6.80
CA HIS A 156 -26.14 4.34 6.64
C HIS A 156 -26.58 4.35 5.17
N LEU A 157 -25.91 5.13 4.31
CA LEU A 157 -26.24 5.19 2.88
C LEU A 157 -25.86 3.91 2.14
N THR A 158 -24.67 3.37 2.40
CA THR A 158 -24.21 2.12 1.79
C THR A 158 -25.02 0.93 2.31
N GLN A 159 -25.40 0.91 3.60
CA GLN A 159 -26.31 -0.10 4.15
C GLN A 159 -27.69 -0.06 3.49
N CYS A 160 -28.27 1.13 3.30
CA CYS A 160 -29.54 1.29 2.60
C CYS A 160 -29.47 0.76 1.16
N GLU A 161 -28.33 0.92 0.49
CA GLU A 161 -28.11 0.38 -0.85
C GLU A 161 -28.03 -1.14 -0.85
N HIS A 162 -27.24 -1.72 0.05
CA HIS A 162 -27.13 -3.16 0.24
C HIS A 162 -28.50 -3.79 0.54
N ASP A 163 -29.23 -3.27 1.54
CA ASP A 163 -30.57 -3.76 1.90
C ASP A 163 -31.54 -3.69 0.72
N SER A 164 -31.45 -2.64 -0.10
CA SER A 164 -32.29 -2.52 -1.30
C SER A 164 -31.94 -3.56 -2.38
N LYS A 165 -30.68 -4.03 -2.44
CA LYS A 165 -30.24 -5.11 -3.35
C LYS A 165 -30.66 -6.47 -2.80
N CYS A 166 -30.44 -6.72 -1.50
CA CYS A 166 -30.85 -7.95 -0.78
C CYS A 166 -32.35 -8.24 -0.86
N ARG A 167 -33.19 -7.19 -0.96
CA ARG A 167 -34.65 -7.36 -1.18
C ARG A 167 -35.02 -8.07 -2.48
N LYS A 168 -34.10 -8.16 -3.45
CA LYS A 168 -34.36 -8.77 -4.76
C LYS A 168 -33.73 -10.14 -4.89
N GLU A 169 -32.49 -10.28 -4.39
CA GLU A 169 -31.70 -11.51 -4.40
C GLU A 169 -30.84 -11.50 -3.14
N ASP A 170 -30.66 -12.64 -2.48
CA ASP A 170 -29.68 -12.75 -1.39
C ASP A 170 -28.28 -12.68 -1.99
N ILE A 171 -27.67 -11.49 -1.89
CA ILE A 171 -26.33 -11.20 -2.43
C ILE A 171 -25.23 -11.48 -1.40
N GLY A 172 -25.55 -12.21 -0.32
CA GLY A 172 -24.62 -12.55 0.74
C GLY A 172 -24.29 -11.36 1.64
N THR A 173 -23.22 -11.48 2.42
CA THR A 173 -22.76 -10.42 3.32
C THR A 173 -22.30 -9.18 2.56
N ARG A 174 -22.38 -8.01 3.20
CA ARG A 174 -21.99 -6.71 2.65
C ARG A 174 -20.52 -6.65 2.17
N THR A 175 -19.67 -7.57 2.63
CA THR A 175 -18.31 -7.80 2.11
C THR A 175 -18.35 -7.84 0.59
N TYR A 176 -17.66 -6.89 -0.07
CA TYR A 176 -17.47 -6.83 -1.51
C TYR A 176 -17.37 -8.23 -2.11
N THR A 177 -18.49 -8.76 -2.58
CA THR A 177 -18.41 -9.89 -3.49
C THR A 177 -17.85 -9.28 -4.76
N TRP A 178 -16.73 -9.82 -5.21
CA TRP A 178 -16.19 -9.65 -6.57
C TRP A 178 -17.22 -10.24 -7.58
N VAL A 179 -18.48 -9.81 -7.50
CA VAL A 179 -19.45 -9.98 -8.57
C VAL A 179 -19.03 -8.92 -9.56
N GLY A 180 -18.33 -9.36 -10.62
CA GLY A 180 -17.80 -8.49 -11.66
C GLY A 180 -18.72 -7.29 -11.88
N ASP A 181 -18.17 -6.11 -11.58
CA ASP A 181 -18.88 -4.85 -11.72
C ASP A 181 -19.41 -4.78 -13.16
N THR A 182 -20.69 -5.07 -13.36
CA THR A 182 -21.40 -4.40 -14.43
C THR A 182 -21.65 -3.00 -13.89
N PRO A 183 -20.88 -1.97 -14.30
CA PRO A 183 -21.12 -0.63 -13.82
C PRO A 183 -22.60 -0.27 -14.04
N PHE A 184 -23.18 0.54 -13.14
CA PHE A 184 -24.59 0.99 -13.20
C PHE A 184 -25.02 1.53 -14.59
N THR A 185 -24.04 1.89 -15.42
CA THR A 185 -24.16 2.32 -16.81
C THR A 185 -24.70 1.25 -17.77
N GLU A 186 -24.55 -0.04 -17.47
CA GLU A 186 -24.97 -1.12 -18.38
C GLU A 186 -26.44 -1.52 -18.22
N LYS A 187 -27.06 -1.20 -17.08
CA LYS A 187 -28.50 -1.43 -16.88
C LYS A 187 -29.31 -0.34 -17.57
N ARG A 188 -30.21 -0.74 -18.47
CA ARG A 188 -31.10 0.17 -19.21
C ARG A 188 -32.09 0.88 -18.25
N MET A 189 -31.67 2.01 -17.69
CA MET A 189 -32.45 2.81 -16.75
C MET A 189 -32.99 4.08 -17.41
N ASN A 190 -34.14 4.59 -16.95
CA ASN A 190 -34.64 5.88 -17.41
C ASN A 190 -33.75 7.05 -16.91
N ARG A 191 -33.82 8.21 -17.56
CA ARG A 191 -32.98 9.39 -17.25
C ARG A 191 -33.07 9.83 -15.78
N ALA A 192 -34.28 9.78 -15.20
CA ALA A 192 -34.51 10.21 -13.82
C ALA A 192 -33.82 9.28 -12.81
N LYS A 193 -33.90 7.95 -13.02
CA LYS A 193 -33.21 6.96 -12.19
C LYS A 193 -31.68 7.10 -12.32
N ARG A 194 -31.14 7.31 -13.53
CA ARG A 194 -29.70 7.56 -13.72
C ARG A 194 -29.20 8.79 -12.97
N LYS A 195 -29.93 9.91 -13.03
CA LYS A 195 -29.59 11.12 -12.26
C LYS A 195 -29.70 10.93 -10.75
N ARG A 196 -30.53 10.00 -10.27
CA ARG A 196 -30.63 9.67 -8.84
C ARG A 196 -29.43 8.84 -8.40
N ALA A 197 -29.11 7.77 -9.14
CA ALA A 197 -27.93 6.93 -8.89
C ALA A 197 -26.66 7.77 -8.89
N TYR A 198 -26.42 8.57 -9.94
CA TYR A 198 -25.26 9.48 -10.00
C TYR A 198 -25.13 10.40 -8.78
N ARG A 199 -26.24 10.98 -8.29
CA ARG A 199 -26.22 11.84 -7.09
C ARG A 199 -25.95 11.05 -5.82
N TRP A 200 -26.38 9.79 -5.79
CA TRP A 200 -26.16 8.87 -4.69
C TRP A 200 -24.68 8.50 -4.61
N ASP A 201 -24.11 8.03 -5.72
CA ASP A 201 -22.69 7.67 -5.83
C ASP A 201 -21.80 8.86 -5.46
N LYS A 202 -22.07 10.04 -6.04
CA LYS A 202 -21.33 11.26 -5.69
C LYS A 202 -21.44 11.65 -4.22
N ARG A 203 -22.56 11.31 -3.55
CA ARG A 203 -22.73 11.58 -2.12
C ARG A 203 -21.97 10.58 -1.27
N ILE A 204 -21.93 9.30 -1.67
CA ILE A 204 -21.10 8.26 -1.04
C ILE A 204 -19.63 8.68 -1.14
N ASP A 205 -19.13 8.94 -2.35
CA ASP A 205 -17.73 9.37 -2.56
C ASP A 205 -17.38 10.61 -1.73
N GLN A 206 -18.31 11.56 -1.63
CA GLN A 206 -18.09 12.78 -0.84
C GLN A 206 -17.98 12.48 0.66
N LEU A 207 -18.87 11.63 1.19
CA LEU A 207 -18.87 11.30 2.62
C LEU A 207 -17.65 10.48 3.00
N GLU A 208 -17.21 9.58 2.13
CA GLU A 208 -15.97 8.82 2.31
C GLU A 208 -14.76 9.75 2.39
N ARG A 209 -14.61 10.68 1.42
CA ARG A 209 -13.53 11.68 1.46
C ARG A 209 -13.56 12.52 2.75
N LEU A 210 -14.75 12.95 3.19
CA LEU A 210 -14.90 13.72 4.43
C LEU A 210 -14.60 12.88 5.67
N ALA A 211 -14.97 11.59 5.66
CA ALA A 211 -14.68 10.66 6.74
C ALA A 211 -13.18 10.46 6.89
N ASN A 212 -12.47 10.14 5.80
CA ASN A 212 -11.02 9.93 5.80
C ASN A 212 -10.28 11.19 6.28
N ARG A 213 -10.69 12.38 5.81
CA ARG A 213 -10.12 13.67 6.27
C ARG A 213 -10.37 13.92 7.75
N TRP A 214 -11.54 13.58 8.26
CA TRP A 214 -11.86 13.72 9.68
C TRP A 214 -11.02 12.77 10.53
N ASP A 215 -10.90 11.49 10.12
CA ASP A 215 -10.08 10.50 10.83
C ASP A 215 -8.62 10.94 10.87
N LEU A 216 -8.08 11.40 9.74
CA LEU A 216 -6.73 11.98 9.65
C LEU A 216 -6.53 13.15 10.60
N LEU A 217 -7.47 14.11 10.62
CA LEU A 217 -7.41 15.26 11.53
C LEU A 217 -7.42 14.83 12.99
N GLN A 218 -8.26 13.86 13.37
CA GLN A 218 -8.28 13.36 14.74
C GLN A 218 -6.98 12.64 15.12
N GLN A 219 -6.40 11.86 14.20
CA GLN A 219 -5.10 11.23 14.43
C GLN A 219 -4.02 12.28 14.71
N ILE A 220 -3.95 13.33 13.90
CA ILE A 220 -2.97 14.42 14.09
C ILE A 220 -3.24 15.16 15.41
N LYS A 221 -4.50 15.51 15.73
CA LYS A 221 -4.86 16.20 16.98
C LYS A 221 -4.50 15.40 18.23
N ARG A 222 -4.72 14.07 18.21
CA ARG A 222 -4.33 13.18 19.32
C ARG A 222 -2.82 13.15 19.50
N SER A 223 -2.08 13.19 18.39
CA SER A 223 -0.63 13.10 18.35
C SER A 223 0.09 14.41 18.65
N ALA A 224 -0.53 15.55 18.37
CA ALA A 224 0.03 16.88 18.59
C ALA A 224 -1.04 17.84 19.17
N PRO A 225 -1.46 17.64 20.44
CA PRO A 225 -2.58 18.37 21.03
C PRO A 225 -2.34 19.87 21.21
N ASN A 226 -1.07 20.29 21.21
CA ASN A 226 -0.67 21.68 21.47
C ASN A 226 -0.48 22.52 20.19
N ILE A 227 -0.69 21.94 19.01
CA ILE A 227 -0.55 22.65 17.74
C ILE A 227 -1.90 23.20 17.30
N ASP A 228 -1.94 24.49 16.99
CA ASP A 228 -3.12 25.08 16.35
C ASP A 228 -3.20 24.61 14.90
N LEU A 229 -4.16 23.72 14.65
CA LEU A 229 -4.44 23.17 13.33
C LEU A 229 -5.65 23.85 12.68
N SER A 230 -6.16 24.97 13.20
CA SER A 230 -7.38 25.62 12.70
C SER A 230 -7.32 25.99 11.21
N LEU A 231 -6.18 26.56 10.77
CA LEU A 231 -5.93 26.88 9.37
C LEU A 231 -5.90 25.60 8.51
N PHE A 232 -5.17 24.58 8.96
CA PHE A 232 -5.06 23.30 8.25
C PHE A 232 -6.41 22.58 8.17
N GLU A 233 -7.20 22.56 9.25
CA GLU A 233 -8.54 21.99 9.29
C GLU A 233 -9.45 22.64 8.25
N GLY A 234 -9.45 23.98 8.19
CA GLY A 234 -10.22 24.72 7.20
C GLY A 234 -9.83 24.38 5.75
N LEU A 235 -8.54 24.25 5.47
CA LEU A 235 -8.02 23.89 4.15
C LEU A 235 -8.28 22.43 3.80
N LEU A 236 -8.05 21.51 4.74
CA LEU A 236 -8.24 20.06 4.57
C LEU A 236 -9.67 19.74 4.12
N PHE A 237 -10.68 20.35 4.74
CA PHE A 237 -12.07 20.10 4.36
C PHE A 237 -12.53 20.81 3.09
N LYS A 238 -11.81 21.85 2.64
CA LYS A 238 -12.11 22.59 1.40
C LYS A 238 -11.37 22.07 0.17
N ALA A 239 -10.21 21.45 0.35
CA ALA A 239 -9.36 20.98 -0.73
C ALA A 239 -10.13 20.10 -1.72
N ALA A 240 -9.99 20.38 -3.02
CA ALA A 240 -10.57 19.55 -4.07
C ALA A 240 -9.95 18.15 -4.07
N ARG A 241 -8.63 18.07 -3.87
CA ARG A 241 -7.87 16.82 -3.75
C ARG A 241 -6.98 16.86 -2.50
N CYS A 242 -6.88 15.71 -1.84
CA CYS A 242 -6.03 15.50 -0.67
C CYS A 242 -5.25 14.20 -0.93
N GLU A 243 -3.94 14.28 -0.96
CA GLU A 243 -3.07 13.12 -1.13
C GLU A 243 -2.28 12.92 0.17
N VAL A 244 -2.29 11.69 0.66
CA VAL A 244 -1.59 11.31 1.89
C VAL A 244 -0.59 10.23 1.52
N SER A 245 0.68 10.45 1.85
CA SER A 245 1.73 9.44 1.73
C SER A 245 2.41 9.27 3.08
N ARG A 246 2.77 8.03 3.41
CA ARG A 246 3.46 7.66 4.65
C ARG A 246 4.79 7.03 4.29
N ARG A 247 5.84 7.44 4.99
CA ARG A 247 7.18 6.85 4.89
C ARG A 247 7.64 6.47 6.29
N GLU A 248 8.18 5.27 6.45
CA GLU A 248 8.73 4.79 7.70
C GLU A 248 10.16 4.28 7.51
N ASP A 249 10.99 4.52 8.51
CA ASP A 249 12.38 4.06 8.49
C ASP A 249 12.48 2.55 8.70
N TYR A 250 12.91 1.86 7.64
CA TYR A 250 13.20 0.43 7.63
C TYR A 250 14.70 0.12 7.49
N SER A 251 15.58 1.14 7.58
CA SER A 251 17.02 0.94 7.53
C SER A 251 17.53 0.08 8.69
N VAL A 252 18.64 -0.64 8.46
CA VAL A 252 19.25 -1.55 9.46
C VAL A 252 19.63 -0.79 10.74
N ASP A 253 20.26 0.37 10.57
CA ASP A 253 20.81 1.17 11.67
C ASP A 253 19.78 2.14 12.27
N GLY A 254 18.56 2.20 11.71
CA GLY A 254 17.55 3.17 12.11
C GLY A 254 18.02 4.61 11.89
N ILE A 255 18.62 4.87 10.73
CA ILE A 255 19.23 6.18 10.41
C ILE A 255 18.19 7.31 10.39
N GLY A 256 16.89 6.99 10.26
CA GLY A 256 15.80 7.93 10.46
C GLY A 256 15.47 8.76 9.23
N LEU A 257 15.55 10.08 9.37
CA LEU A 257 15.16 11.02 8.32
C LEU A 257 16.02 10.93 7.05
N PRO A 258 17.34 10.69 7.09
CA PRO A 258 18.17 10.45 5.90
C PRO A 258 17.63 9.33 5.01
N TYR A 259 17.17 8.22 5.59
CA TYR A 259 16.57 7.12 4.82
C TYR A 259 15.29 7.59 4.11
N ILE A 260 14.42 8.29 4.83
CA ILE A 260 13.20 8.85 4.26
C ILE A 260 13.53 9.86 3.14
N TYR A 261 14.57 10.69 3.32
CA TYR A 261 15.02 11.61 2.29
C TYR A 261 15.53 10.90 1.03
N GLU A 262 16.25 9.78 1.18
CA GLU A 262 16.62 8.93 0.04
C GLU A 262 15.38 8.38 -0.68
N LEU A 263 14.41 7.82 0.08
CA LEU A 263 13.14 7.37 -0.48
C LEU A 263 12.50 8.47 -1.33
N MET A 264 12.44 9.68 -0.75
CA MET A 264 11.78 10.82 -1.37
C MET A 264 12.48 11.34 -2.63
N THR A 265 13.80 11.23 -2.70
CA THR A 265 14.60 11.81 -3.79
C THR A 265 14.86 10.82 -4.93
N LYS A 266 14.97 9.53 -4.60
CA LYS A 266 15.41 8.50 -5.55
C LYS A 266 14.26 7.66 -6.09
N TYR A 267 13.29 7.30 -5.24
CA TYR A 267 12.24 6.34 -5.60
C TYR A 267 10.84 6.96 -5.65
N ASP A 268 10.61 8.07 -4.95
CA ASP A 268 9.36 8.81 -5.04
C ASP A 268 9.29 9.67 -6.29
N ARG A 269 8.23 9.47 -7.08
CA ARG A 269 7.88 10.31 -8.23
C ARG A 269 6.70 11.24 -7.97
N HIS A 270 6.17 11.24 -6.74
CA HIS A 270 4.85 11.80 -6.43
C HIS A 270 4.85 13.19 -5.78
N PHE A 271 6.00 13.78 -5.44
CA PHE A 271 5.98 15.11 -4.84
C PHE A 271 5.62 16.16 -5.87
N SER A 272 4.33 16.47 -5.94
CA SER A 272 3.86 17.58 -6.75
C SER A 272 4.26 18.88 -6.05
N LYS A 273 5.09 19.68 -6.73
CA LYS A 273 5.36 21.07 -6.35
C LYS A 273 4.14 21.98 -6.55
N GLU A 274 3.07 21.46 -7.13
CA GLU A 274 1.82 22.18 -7.41
C GLU A 274 0.84 22.13 -6.23
N ALA A 275 1.17 21.44 -5.14
CA ALA A 275 0.35 21.48 -3.93
C ALA A 275 0.31 22.90 -3.33
N ASP A 276 -0.89 23.37 -2.98
CA ASP A 276 -1.07 24.69 -2.38
C ASP A 276 -0.47 24.75 -0.98
N ILE A 277 -0.64 23.66 -0.22
CA ILE A 277 -0.06 23.47 1.10
C ILE A 277 0.32 22.01 1.31
N THR A 278 1.48 21.80 1.95
CA THR A 278 1.95 20.47 2.36
C THR A 278 2.13 20.44 3.87
N LEU A 279 1.39 19.56 4.55
CA LEU A 279 1.62 19.27 5.96
C LEU A 279 2.59 18.09 6.07
N LEU A 280 3.71 18.32 6.76
CA LEU A 280 4.66 17.30 7.18
C LEU A 280 4.40 16.94 8.64
N TRP A 281 3.85 15.75 8.87
CA TRP A 281 3.71 15.19 10.19
C TRP A 281 4.86 14.21 10.46
N VAL A 282 5.82 14.67 11.25
CA VAL A 282 7.05 13.95 11.61
C VAL A 282 6.88 13.30 12.98
N GLN A 283 7.02 11.99 13.03
CA GLN A 283 7.06 11.22 14.27
C GLN A 283 8.48 10.69 14.49
N SER A 284 9.25 11.34 15.36
CA SER A 284 10.66 11.00 15.60
C SER A 284 11.08 11.40 17.01
N THR A 285 12.05 10.71 17.61
CA THR A 285 12.67 11.12 18.88
C THR A 285 13.42 12.45 18.75
N ASN A 286 14.08 12.67 17.62
CA ASN A 286 14.82 13.89 17.30
C ASN A 286 14.60 14.31 15.85
N ILE A 287 14.55 15.61 15.61
CA ILE A 287 14.51 16.16 14.26
C ILE A 287 15.93 16.55 13.85
N GLU A 288 16.46 15.82 12.87
CA GLU A 288 17.66 16.24 12.14
C GLU A 288 17.33 17.45 11.29
N LYS A 289 17.65 18.64 11.80
CA LYS A 289 17.25 19.92 11.21
C LYS A 289 17.73 20.08 9.77
N ASP A 290 18.94 19.61 9.46
CA ASP A 290 19.53 19.76 8.12
C ASP A 290 18.75 18.94 7.10
N VAL A 291 18.48 17.67 7.40
CA VAL A 291 17.67 16.79 6.54
C VAL A 291 16.24 17.31 6.41
N MET A 292 15.62 17.78 7.50
CA MET A 292 14.29 18.38 7.41
C MET A 292 14.26 19.64 6.55
N ASN A 293 15.31 20.47 6.60
CA ASN A 293 15.42 21.64 5.72
C ASN A 293 15.50 21.20 4.25
N ASP A 294 16.23 20.13 3.94
CA ASP A 294 16.31 19.60 2.59
C ASP A 294 14.97 19.01 2.12
N ILE A 295 14.25 18.28 2.98
CA ILE A 295 12.88 17.83 2.72
C ILE A 295 11.96 19.03 2.45
N CYS A 296 12.03 20.07 3.28
CA CYS A 296 11.21 21.29 3.12
C CYS A 296 11.50 22.03 1.82
N ARG A 297 12.72 21.97 1.29
CA ARG A 297 13.08 22.56 -0.01
C ARG A 297 12.47 21.82 -1.20
N MET A 298 12.05 20.57 -1.02
CA MET A 298 11.44 19.76 -2.08
C MET A 298 9.94 20.03 -2.27
N ILE A 299 9.29 20.64 -1.27
CA ILE A 299 7.83 20.76 -1.19
C ILE A 299 7.36 22.22 -1.07
N SER A 300 6.13 22.46 -1.50
CA SER A 300 5.51 23.80 -1.48
C SER A 300 4.80 24.06 -0.16
N HIS A 301 5.09 25.22 0.44
CA HIS A 301 4.48 25.74 1.68
C HIS A 301 4.38 24.70 2.83
N PRO A 302 5.52 24.23 3.38
CA PRO A 302 5.52 23.20 4.41
C PRO A 302 5.01 23.72 5.75
N LEU A 303 4.05 23.01 6.33
CA LEU A 303 3.70 23.10 7.76
C LEU A 303 4.22 21.87 8.48
N ILE A 304 4.95 22.04 9.58
CA ILE A 304 5.60 20.91 10.27
C ILE A 304 4.88 20.64 11.59
N VAL A 305 4.45 19.40 11.77
CA VAL A 305 3.93 18.86 13.03
C VAL A 305 4.91 17.83 13.52
N HIS A 306 5.55 18.06 14.66
CA HIS A 306 6.45 17.10 15.28
C HIS A 306 5.78 16.40 16.46
N GLN A 307 5.92 15.07 16.48
CA GLN A 307 5.56 14.23 17.61
C GLN A 307 6.77 13.40 18.02
N ALA A 308 7.10 13.42 19.30
CA ALA A 308 8.08 12.50 19.86
C ALA A 308 7.53 11.06 19.85
N ARG A 309 8.20 10.15 19.14
CA ARG A 309 7.84 8.72 19.03
C ARG A 309 9.08 7.86 19.28
N GLN A 310 8.95 6.76 20.01
CA GLN A 310 10.09 5.94 20.49
C GLN A 310 10.45 4.72 19.62
N LYS A 311 9.63 4.32 18.64
CA LYS A 311 9.89 3.10 17.85
C LYS A 311 10.75 3.39 16.61
N ARG A 312 10.14 3.95 15.57
CA ARG A 312 10.76 4.26 14.28
C ARG A 312 10.38 5.66 13.85
N VAL A 313 11.25 6.26 13.05
CA VAL A 313 10.96 7.55 12.41
C VAL A 313 9.89 7.32 11.35
N ARG A 314 8.81 8.09 11.44
CA ARG A 314 7.75 8.11 10.43
C ARG A 314 7.52 9.52 9.95
N LEU A 315 7.36 9.68 8.64
CA LEU A 315 6.96 10.92 8.00
C LEU A 315 5.65 10.69 7.25
N THR A 316 4.60 11.40 7.67
CA THR A 316 3.34 11.46 6.93
C THR A 316 3.28 12.79 6.20
N ILE A 317 3.15 12.74 4.89
CA ILE A 317 3.10 13.91 4.00
C ILE A 317 1.67 14.04 3.49
N ILE A 318 1.07 15.20 3.74
CA ILE A 318 -0.32 15.48 3.36
C ILE A 318 -0.32 16.68 2.43
N GLN A 319 -0.61 16.45 1.15
CA GLN A 319 -0.67 17.48 0.12
C GLN A 319 -2.11 17.84 -0.18
N LEU A 320 -2.43 19.13 -0.09
CA LEU A 320 -3.75 19.66 -0.41
C LEU A 320 -3.68 20.44 -1.72
N PHE A 321 -4.68 20.23 -2.57
CA PHE A 321 -4.84 20.90 -3.86
C PHE A 321 -6.24 21.51 -3.93
N GLU A 322 -6.33 22.79 -4.28
CA GLU A 322 -7.58 23.52 -4.53
C GLU A 322 -8.24 23.22 -5.89
#